data_AF-A0A527TPC5-F1
#
_entry.id   AF-A0A527TPC5-F1
#
_cell.length_a   1.000
_cell.length_b   1.000
_cell.length_c   1.000
_cell.angle_alpha   90.00
_cell.angle_beta   90.00
_cell.angle_gamma   90.00
#
_symmetry.space_group_name_H-M   'P 1'
#
loop_
_entity.id
_entity.type
_entity.pdbx_description
1 polymer ?
#
loop_
_entity_poly.entity_id
_entity_poly.type
_entity_poly.pdbx_seq_one_letter_code
_entity_poly.pdbx_strand_id
1 'polypeptide(L)'
;MLLPTAGLISQTRSMNRFSRYLEHLRFEYRPRVSQRLADFSTYRARRFLKETGPIGVLVDNAVLGHATTHETAWISTGDKLWGPHTIKTGYAARISVHAADSAAREYEHIRYLPGLISLSRHDHVTLDERFYQPPGRFRGYGYCDHNLFEGVRTESIDGIAFPTLGPSRMGLPGAEDQKRQRLQEKETSDPDLDPAQDAVISAELLNLPNRKPGEAPRAFQ
;
A
#
# COMPACT_ATOMS: atom_id res chain seq x y z
N MET A 1 56.04 -28.44 -27.65
CA MET A 1 56.42 -27.48 -26.58
C MET A 1 55.19 -26.66 -26.24
N LEU A 2 54.50 -27.03 -25.16
CA LEU A 2 53.32 -26.37 -24.63
C LEU A 2 53.76 -25.66 -23.34
N LEU A 3 53.59 -24.35 -23.27
CA LEU A 3 53.79 -23.58 -22.04
C LEU A 3 52.45 -23.45 -21.30
N PRO A 4 52.36 -23.78 -20.00
CA PRO A 4 51.18 -23.51 -19.19
C PRO A 4 51.23 -22.06 -18.72
N THR A 5 50.31 -21.21 -19.21
CA THR A 5 50.08 -19.88 -18.66
C THR A 5 49.37 -20.00 -17.32
N ALA A 6 50.17 -19.94 -16.26
CA ALA A 6 49.75 -19.95 -14.87
C ALA A 6 49.03 -18.65 -14.47
N GLY A 7 47.92 -18.81 -13.75
CA GLY A 7 47.69 -18.10 -12.49
C GLY A 7 47.30 -16.64 -12.56
N LEU A 8 46.09 -16.33 -13.06
CA LEU A 8 45.39 -15.14 -12.58
C LEU A 8 44.81 -15.45 -11.19
N ILE A 9 45.58 -15.03 -10.18
CA ILE A 9 45.22 -15.06 -8.76
C ILE A 9 43.96 -14.21 -8.59
N SER A 10 42.84 -14.90 -8.43
CA SER A 10 41.57 -14.33 -8.00
C SER A 10 41.76 -13.71 -6.62
N GLN A 11 41.90 -12.38 -6.56
CA GLN A 11 41.69 -11.63 -5.33
C GLN A 11 40.19 -11.68 -5.00
N THR A 12 39.74 -12.79 -4.40
CA THR A 12 38.46 -12.86 -3.72
C THR A 12 38.53 -11.96 -2.50
N ARG A 13 38.17 -10.69 -2.73
CA ARG A 13 38.00 -9.64 -1.74
C ARG A 13 37.11 -10.19 -0.62
N SER A 14 37.70 -10.46 0.54
CA SER A 14 37.01 -10.77 1.79
C SER A 14 35.98 -9.66 2.06
N MET A 15 34.73 -9.87 1.65
CA MET A 15 33.62 -9.05 2.10
C MET A 15 33.46 -9.33 3.60
N ASN A 16 34.01 -8.41 4.40
CA ASN A 16 34.05 -8.43 5.85
C ASN A 16 32.68 -8.85 6.41
N ARG A 17 32.66 -9.83 7.33
CA ARG A 17 31.44 -10.28 8.05
C ARG A 17 30.65 -9.11 8.64
N PHE A 18 31.35 -8.01 8.93
CA PHE A 18 30.81 -6.73 9.35
C PHE A 18 29.82 -6.09 8.35
N SER A 19 30.08 -6.15 7.04
CA SER A 19 29.16 -5.58 6.04
C SER A 19 27.83 -6.35 5.97
N ARG A 20 27.87 -7.68 6.11
CA ARG A 20 26.65 -8.51 6.17
C ARG A 20 25.84 -8.25 7.43
N TYR A 21 26.52 -8.04 8.56
CA TYR A 21 25.86 -7.70 9.81
C TYR A 21 25.18 -6.32 9.73
N LEU A 22 25.86 -5.32 9.15
CA LEU A 22 25.27 -4.00 8.90
C LEU A 22 24.10 -4.06 7.92
N GLU A 23 24.17 -4.87 6.87
CA GLU A 23 23.03 -5.08 5.96
C GLU A 23 21.84 -5.70 6.70
N HIS A 24 22.07 -6.72 7.52
CA HIS A 24 21.00 -7.36 8.28
C HIS A 24 20.32 -6.38 9.24
N LEU A 25 21.10 -5.58 9.99
CA LEU A 25 20.60 -4.51 10.84
C LEU A 25 19.81 -3.48 10.03
N ARG A 26 20.28 -3.12 8.84
CA ARG A 26 19.62 -2.16 7.96
C ARG A 26 18.24 -2.65 7.52
N PHE A 27 18.08 -3.93 7.19
CA PHE A 27 16.79 -4.45 6.72
C PHE A 27 15.79 -4.74 7.84
N GLU A 28 16.28 -5.19 9.00
CA GLU A 28 15.40 -5.56 10.12
C GLU A 28 14.91 -4.34 10.92
N TYR A 29 15.78 -3.34 11.14
CA TYR A 29 15.45 -2.21 12.02
C TYR A 29 14.93 -0.98 11.27
N ARG A 30 15.25 -0.80 9.97
CA ARG A 30 14.75 0.35 9.20
C ARG A 30 13.23 0.50 9.20
N PRO A 31 12.43 -0.56 9.00
CA PRO A 31 10.97 -0.42 8.95
C PRO A 31 10.40 0.20 10.23
N ARG A 32 10.91 -0.23 11.40
CA ARG A 32 10.51 0.30 12.70
C ARG A 32 10.96 1.75 12.89
N VAL A 33 12.15 2.11 12.41
CA VAL A 33 12.64 3.49 12.49
C VAL A 33 11.84 4.42 11.59
N SER A 34 11.56 4.02 10.33
CA SER A 34 10.74 4.82 9.42
C SER A 34 9.33 5.00 9.94
N GLN A 35 8.76 3.97 10.57
CA GLN A 35 7.43 4.08 11.18
C GLN A 35 7.42 5.04 12.36
N ARG A 36 8.41 4.96 13.27
CA ARG A 36 8.56 5.93 14.35
C ARG A 36 8.71 7.36 13.84
N LEU A 37 9.49 7.58 12.79
CA LEU A 37 9.63 8.90 12.16
C LEU A 37 8.31 9.42 11.60
N ALA A 38 7.53 8.55 10.95
CA ALA A 38 6.17 8.89 10.50
C ALA A 38 5.27 9.27 11.69
N ASP A 39 5.29 8.49 12.78
CA ASP A 39 4.49 8.74 13.99
C ASP A 39 4.90 10.04 14.70
N PHE A 40 6.19 10.38 14.71
CA PHE A 40 6.67 11.65 15.23
C PHE A 40 6.23 12.82 14.34
N SER A 41 6.27 12.65 13.01
CA SER A 41 5.84 13.70 12.07
C SER A 41 4.36 14.05 12.21
N THR A 42 3.52 13.10 12.63
CA THR A 42 2.08 13.28 12.79
C THR A 42 1.67 13.67 14.21
N TYR A 43 2.61 13.75 15.16
CA TYR A 43 2.31 13.97 16.58
C TYR A 43 1.38 15.17 16.84
N ARG A 44 1.63 16.31 16.17
CA ARG A 44 0.80 17.51 16.32
C ARG A 44 -0.61 17.30 15.77
N ALA A 45 -0.73 16.68 14.61
CA ALA A 45 -2.03 16.37 14.00
C ALA A 45 -2.83 15.39 14.87
N ARG A 46 -2.18 14.37 15.44
CA ARG A 46 -2.83 13.44 16.38
C ARG A 46 -3.40 14.16 17.59
N ARG A 47 -2.67 15.10 18.18
CA ARG A 47 -3.15 15.87 19.33
C ARG A 47 -4.39 16.70 18.97
N PHE A 48 -4.36 17.36 17.82
CA PHE A 48 -5.50 18.11 17.32
C PHE A 48 -6.73 17.23 17.06
N LEU A 49 -6.54 16.10 16.35
CA LEU A 49 -7.61 15.17 16.00
C LEU A 49 -8.19 14.43 17.23
N LYS A 50 -7.43 14.28 18.30
CA LYS A 50 -7.98 13.80 19.58
C LYS A 50 -9.02 14.74 20.18
N GLU A 51 -8.89 16.04 19.91
CA GLU A 51 -9.80 17.07 20.44
C GLU A 51 -11.01 17.26 19.50
N THR A 52 -10.80 17.20 18.18
CA THR A 52 -11.86 17.42 17.19
C THR A 52 -12.61 16.17 16.75
N GLY A 53 -12.07 14.99 17.01
CA GLY A 53 -12.58 13.72 16.49
C GLY A 53 -11.89 13.27 15.20
N PRO A 54 -12.10 12.00 14.78
CA PRO A 54 -11.52 11.43 13.57
C PRO A 54 -12.09 12.09 12.31
N ILE A 55 -11.29 12.13 11.24
CA ILE A 55 -11.69 12.69 9.94
C ILE A 55 -11.66 11.61 8.86
N GLY A 56 -12.70 11.57 8.02
CA GLY A 56 -12.71 10.76 6.81
C GLY A 56 -11.96 11.43 5.66
N VAL A 57 -11.04 10.70 5.04
CA VAL A 57 -10.27 11.15 3.89
C VAL A 57 -10.53 10.22 2.72
N LEU A 58 -11.13 10.78 1.66
CA LEU A 58 -11.30 10.09 0.40
C LEU A 58 -9.96 9.97 -0.33
N VAL A 59 -9.48 8.74 -0.49
CA VAL A 59 -8.26 8.42 -1.25
C VAL A 59 -8.66 8.03 -2.67
N ASP A 60 -8.17 8.80 -3.65
CA ASP A 60 -8.34 8.45 -5.06
C ASP A 60 -7.47 7.22 -5.41
N ASN A 61 -8.01 6.34 -6.24
CA ASN A 61 -7.32 5.17 -6.78
C ASN A 61 -6.03 5.52 -7.53
N ALA A 62 -5.93 6.73 -8.07
CA ALA A 62 -4.69 7.23 -8.68
C ALA A 62 -3.55 7.28 -7.65
N VAL A 63 -3.85 7.68 -6.42
CA VAL A 63 -2.87 7.78 -5.33
C VAL A 63 -2.27 6.41 -4.99
N LEU A 64 -3.02 5.32 -5.22
CA LEU A 64 -2.52 3.95 -5.00
C LEU A 64 -1.50 3.51 -6.04
N GLY A 65 -1.67 3.91 -7.30
CA GLY A 65 -0.64 3.71 -8.32
C GLY A 65 0.67 4.42 -7.96
N HIS A 66 0.55 5.51 -7.22
CA HIS A 66 1.66 6.34 -6.78
C HIS A 66 2.19 5.96 -5.39
N ALA A 67 1.41 5.29 -4.53
CA ALA A 67 1.89 4.78 -3.25
C ALA A 67 2.93 3.67 -3.43
N THR A 68 2.80 2.90 -4.51
CA THR A 68 3.86 2.06 -5.04
C THR A 68 4.72 2.86 -6.02
N THR A 69 5.48 3.86 -5.55
CA THR A 69 6.48 4.58 -6.36
C THR A 69 7.63 3.65 -6.74
N HIS A 70 7.42 2.69 -7.63
CA HIS A 70 8.41 1.64 -7.84
C HIS A 70 8.70 1.43 -9.31
N GLU A 71 9.86 1.90 -9.75
CA GLU A 71 10.54 1.22 -10.85
C GLU A 71 11.16 -0.06 -10.29
N THR A 72 10.97 -1.18 -11.00
CA THR A 72 11.66 -2.43 -10.67
C THR A 72 13.07 -2.34 -11.24
N ALA A 73 14.02 -2.00 -10.39
CA ALA A 73 15.42 -1.96 -10.74
C ALA A 73 16.14 -3.22 -10.26
N TRP A 74 17.08 -3.71 -11.05
CA TRP A 74 17.97 -4.78 -10.62
C TRP A 74 19.07 -4.22 -9.72
N ILE A 75 19.04 -4.56 -8.42
CA ILE A 75 20.13 -4.23 -7.50
C ILE A 75 21.15 -5.36 -7.56
N SER A 76 22.30 -5.08 -8.15
CA SER A 76 23.42 -6.01 -8.15
C SER A 76 23.97 -6.19 -6.73
N THR A 77 24.11 -7.44 -6.31
CA THR A 77 24.80 -7.85 -5.08
C THR A 77 26.25 -8.28 -5.34
N GLY A 78 26.73 -8.02 -6.56
CA GLY A 78 28.05 -8.40 -7.03
C GLY A 78 28.10 -9.79 -7.65
N ASP A 79 29.30 -10.12 -8.10
CA ASP A 79 29.59 -11.35 -8.82
C ASP A 79 29.88 -12.48 -7.81
N LYS A 80 29.22 -13.63 -7.97
CA LYS A 80 29.45 -14.81 -7.13
C LYS A 80 29.88 -15.99 -7.99
N LEU A 81 30.87 -16.72 -7.49
CA LEU A 81 31.32 -17.96 -8.11
C LEU A 81 30.29 -19.06 -7.85
N TRP A 82 29.74 -19.63 -8.93
CA TRP A 82 28.85 -20.78 -8.91
C TRP A 82 29.52 -21.90 -9.70
N GLY A 83 30.26 -22.76 -8.99
CA GLY A 83 31.13 -23.75 -9.62
C GLY A 83 32.28 -23.09 -10.39
N PRO A 84 32.52 -23.44 -11.68
CA PRO A 84 33.56 -22.81 -12.49
C PRO A 84 33.15 -21.46 -13.10
N HIS A 85 31.89 -21.06 -12.98
CA HIS A 85 31.37 -19.85 -13.60
C HIS A 85 31.16 -18.73 -12.59
N THR A 86 31.33 -17.49 -13.03
CA THR A 86 31.01 -16.30 -12.25
C THR A 86 29.67 -15.75 -12.72
N ILE A 87 28.70 -15.65 -11.82
CA ILE A 87 27.34 -15.16 -12.12
C ILE A 87 27.12 -13.82 -11.43
N LYS A 88 26.58 -12.84 -12.16
CA LYS A 88 26.12 -11.57 -11.59
C LYS A 88 24.89 -11.84 -10.72
N THR A 89 25.06 -11.79 -9.41
CA THR A 89 23.96 -11.99 -8.48
C THR A 89 23.32 -10.67 -8.12
N GLY A 90 22.02 -10.66 -7.90
CA GLY A 90 21.28 -9.48 -7.54
C GLY A 90 19.84 -9.84 -7.22
N TYR A 91 19.05 -8.83 -6.92
CA TYR A 91 17.62 -8.98 -6.73
C TYR A 91 16.89 -7.82 -7.40
N ALA A 92 15.70 -8.10 -7.92
CA ALA A 92 14.79 -7.06 -8.36
C ALA A 92 14.28 -6.32 -7.12
N ALA A 93 14.50 -5.03 -7.06
CA ALA A 93 14.03 -4.17 -6.00
C ALA A 93 13.17 -3.06 -6.57
N ARG A 94 12.16 -2.69 -5.79
CA ARG A 94 11.28 -1.57 -6.06
C ARG A 94 11.93 -0.28 -5.53
N ILE A 95 12.28 0.66 -6.42
CA ILE A 95 12.95 1.93 -6.07
C ILE A 95 12.03 3.12 -6.35
N SER A 96 12.05 4.14 -5.47
CA SER A 96 11.34 5.41 -5.65
C SER A 96 11.64 6.06 -6.99
N VAL A 97 10.61 6.30 -7.79
CA VAL A 97 10.70 6.98 -9.11
C VAL A 97 11.08 8.46 -8.98
N HIS A 98 10.72 9.07 -7.85
CA HIS A 98 10.93 10.50 -7.62
C HIS A 98 12.15 10.76 -6.74
N ALA A 99 12.95 11.76 -7.13
CA ALA A 99 13.99 12.34 -6.29
C ALA A 99 13.37 13.04 -5.07
N ALA A 100 14.14 13.18 -3.99
CA ALA A 100 13.66 13.77 -2.72
C ALA A 100 13.27 15.25 -2.84
N ASP A 101 13.79 15.94 -3.85
CA ASP A 101 13.55 17.35 -4.18
C ASP A 101 12.64 17.53 -5.41
N SER A 102 11.95 16.45 -5.83
CA SER A 102 11.07 16.52 -7.00
C SER A 102 9.92 17.51 -6.77
N ALA A 103 9.79 18.48 -7.67
CA ALA A 103 8.66 19.41 -7.71
C ALA A 103 7.43 18.82 -8.45
N ALA A 104 7.43 17.52 -8.77
CA ALA A 104 6.31 16.88 -9.44
C ALA A 104 5.07 16.89 -8.53
N ARG A 105 3.91 17.21 -9.11
CA ARG A 105 2.63 17.25 -8.39
C ARG A 105 2.31 15.91 -7.73
N GLU A 106 2.63 14.81 -8.40
CA GLU A 106 2.44 13.45 -7.93
C GLU A 106 3.26 13.20 -6.65
N TYR A 107 4.51 13.66 -6.63
CA TYR A 107 5.38 13.55 -5.46
C TYR A 107 4.82 14.33 -4.27
N GLU A 108 4.18 15.49 -4.52
CA GLU A 108 3.52 16.27 -3.49
C GLU A 108 2.35 15.51 -2.83
N HIS A 109 1.60 14.71 -3.59
CA HIS A 109 0.55 13.89 -2.99
C HIS A 109 1.15 12.70 -2.21
N ILE A 110 2.20 12.06 -2.77
CA ILE A 110 2.86 10.91 -2.15
C ILE A 110 3.51 11.27 -0.81
N ARG A 111 4.14 12.45 -0.69
CA ARG A 111 4.87 12.84 0.54
C ARG A 111 3.99 12.86 1.80
N TYR A 112 2.69 13.08 1.65
CA TYR A 112 1.75 13.12 2.77
C TYR A 112 1.19 11.75 3.15
N LEU A 113 1.28 10.75 2.26
CA LEU A 113 0.74 9.42 2.50
C LEU A 113 1.27 8.75 3.77
N PRO A 114 2.59 8.75 4.08
CA PRO A 114 3.08 8.15 5.31
C PRO A 114 2.46 8.75 6.56
N GLY A 115 2.20 10.06 6.54
CA GLY A 115 1.54 10.76 7.64
C GLY A 115 0.06 10.36 7.77
N LEU A 116 -0.69 10.38 6.67
CA LEU A 116 -2.10 9.95 6.67
C LEU A 116 -2.25 8.49 7.13
N ILE A 117 -1.36 7.61 6.69
CA ILE A 117 -1.32 6.20 7.08
C ILE A 117 -1.00 6.05 8.57
N SER A 118 -0.03 6.79 9.08
CA SER A 118 0.29 6.80 10.53
C SER A 118 -0.90 7.28 11.35
N LEU A 119 -1.59 8.34 10.91
CA LEU A 119 -2.83 8.81 11.55
C LEU A 119 -3.95 7.77 11.52
N SER A 120 -4.10 7.07 10.40
CA SER A 120 -5.12 6.04 10.23
C SER A 120 -4.88 4.82 11.12
N ARG A 121 -3.62 4.38 11.26
CA ARG A 121 -3.24 3.31 12.22
C ARG A 121 -3.51 3.66 13.68
N HIS A 122 -3.74 4.93 13.99
CA HIS A 122 -4.07 5.44 15.31
C HIS A 122 -5.54 5.87 15.44
N ASP A 123 -6.40 5.44 14.51
CA ASP A 123 -7.84 5.71 14.51
C ASP A 123 -8.20 7.21 14.51
N HIS A 124 -7.29 8.05 13.99
CA HIS A 124 -7.52 9.49 13.86
C HIS A 124 -8.02 9.88 12.47
N VAL A 125 -7.79 9.03 11.47
CA VAL A 125 -8.21 9.26 10.08
C VAL A 125 -8.76 7.96 9.51
N THR A 126 -9.99 7.98 9.01
CA THR A 126 -10.50 6.88 8.18
C THR A 126 -10.11 7.16 6.74
N LEU A 127 -9.53 6.16 6.08
CA LEU A 127 -9.23 6.24 4.66
C LEU A 127 -10.36 5.52 3.94
N ASP A 128 -11.03 6.27 3.06
CA ASP A 128 -12.15 5.77 2.30
C ASP A 128 -11.81 5.77 0.81
N GLU A 129 -12.20 4.73 0.10
CA GLU A 129 -12.02 4.59 -1.33
C GLU A 129 -13.32 4.77 -2.06
N ARG A 130 -13.24 5.42 -3.22
CA ARG A 130 -14.37 5.51 -4.14
C ARG A 130 -14.68 4.13 -4.70
N PHE A 131 -13.75 3.52 -5.44
CA PHE A 131 -13.96 2.19 -6.01
C PHE A 131 -13.12 1.14 -5.32
N TYR A 132 -13.78 0.13 -4.76
CA TYR A 132 -13.13 -1.01 -4.11
C TYR A 132 -12.09 -1.68 -5.04
N GLN A 133 -10.83 -1.70 -4.61
CA GLN A 133 -9.76 -2.45 -5.26
C GLN A 133 -9.50 -3.77 -4.51
N PRO A 134 -9.00 -4.82 -5.18
CA PRO A 134 -8.65 -6.07 -4.50
C PRO A 134 -7.61 -5.81 -3.41
N PRO A 135 -7.74 -6.46 -2.22
CA PRO A 135 -6.94 -6.16 -1.04
C PRO A 135 -5.43 -6.37 -1.24
N GLY A 136 -5.04 -7.23 -2.19
CA GLY A 136 -3.63 -7.43 -2.55
C GLY A 136 -2.96 -6.17 -3.12
N ARG A 137 -3.72 -5.19 -3.60
CA ARG A 137 -3.18 -3.88 -4.02
C ARG A 137 -2.70 -3.05 -2.82
N PHE A 138 -3.26 -3.25 -1.62
CA PHE A 138 -2.93 -2.51 -0.39
C PHE A 138 -2.01 -3.29 0.55
N ARG A 139 -2.19 -4.60 0.61
CA ARG A 139 -1.39 -5.48 1.47
C ARG A 139 -0.10 -5.94 0.79
N GLY A 140 0.01 -5.73 -0.52
CA GLY A 140 1.02 -6.37 -1.35
C GLY A 140 0.71 -7.85 -1.59
N TYR A 141 1.44 -8.46 -2.51
CA TYR A 141 1.23 -9.86 -2.93
C TYR A 141 2.32 -10.83 -2.44
N GLY A 142 3.21 -10.43 -1.52
CA GLY A 142 4.27 -11.30 -1.03
C GLY A 142 5.05 -10.78 0.17
N TYR A 143 5.88 -11.65 0.75
CA TYR A 143 6.69 -11.40 1.95
C TYR A 143 7.64 -10.20 1.87
N CYS A 144 8.00 -9.78 0.65
CA CYS A 144 8.91 -8.67 0.41
C CYS A 144 8.19 -7.41 -0.10
N ASP A 145 6.85 -7.40 -0.08
CA ASP A 145 6.06 -6.26 -0.53
C ASP A 145 5.78 -5.33 0.66
N HIS A 146 6.72 -4.44 0.95
CA HIS A 146 6.58 -3.44 2.01
C HIS A 146 5.64 -2.32 1.55
N ASN A 147 4.35 -2.62 1.50
CA ASN A 147 3.34 -1.63 1.14
C ASN A 147 3.12 -0.67 2.32
N LEU A 148 3.07 0.63 2.04
CA LEU A 148 2.79 1.65 3.05
C LEU A 148 1.45 1.39 3.75
N PHE A 149 0.46 0.87 3.02
CA PHE A 149 -0.89 0.58 3.52
C PHE A 149 -1.00 -0.75 4.29
N GLU A 150 0.11 -1.43 4.56
CA GLU A 150 0.08 -2.65 5.36
C GLU A 150 -0.58 -2.39 6.73
N GLY A 151 -1.59 -3.19 7.08
CA GLY A 151 -2.33 -3.06 8.33
C GLY A 151 -3.31 -1.89 8.41
N VAL A 152 -3.45 -1.08 7.36
CA VAL A 152 -4.49 -0.05 7.28
C VAL A 152 -5.78 -0.68 6.77
N ARG A 153 -6.91 -0.29 7.37
CA ARG A 153 -8.23 -0.65 6.88
C ARG A 153 -8.72 0.50 6.00
N THR A 154 -8.99 0.20 4.74
CA THR A 154 -9.67 1.13 3.83
C THR A 154 -11.09 0.65 3.63
N GLU A 155 -12.06 1.54 3.83
CA GLU A 155 -13.46 1.24 3.56
C GLU A 155 -13.83 1.73 2.16
N SER A 156 -14.72 1.02 1.47
CA SER A 156 -15.21 1.46 0.16
C SER A 156 -16.56 2.15 0.35
N ILE A 157 -16.65 3.40 -0.09
CA ILE A 157 -17.87 4.21 0.01
C ILE A 157 -18.98 3.63 -0.86
N ASP A 158 -18.64 3.14 -2.05
CA ASP A 158 -19.64 2.64 -3.01
C ASP A 158 -20.36 1.37 -2.51
N GLY A 159 -19.89 0.75 -1.41
CA GLY A 159 -20.46 -0.47 -0.86
C GLY A 159 -20.37 -1.69 -1.80
N ILE A 160 -19.78 -1.58 -2.98
CA ILE A 160 -19.68 -2.70 -3.92
C ILE A 160 -18.62 -3.68 -3.39
N ALA A 161 -19.08 -4.84 -2.90
CA ALA A 161 -18.18 -5.91 -2.46
C ALA A 161 -17.70 -6.71 -3.67
N PHE A 162 -16.38 -6.91 -3.77
CA PHE A 162 -15.81 -7.74 -4.83
C PHE A 162 -16.32 -9.18 -4.72
N PRO A 163 -16.67 -9.86 -5.84
CA PRO A 163 -17.03 -11.27 -5.82
C PRO A 163 -15.89 -12.08 -5.19
N THR A 164 -16.27 -13.06 -4.38
CA THR A 164 -15.39 -13.81 -3.47
C THR A 164 -14.14 -14.31 -4.19
N LEU A 165 -12.95 -13.81 -3.80
CA LEU A 165 -11.67 -14.37 -4.21
C LEU A 165 -11.38 -15.60 -3.34
N GLY A 166 -12.07 -16.70 -3.65
CA GLY A 166 -11.86 -18.00 -3.01
C GLY A 166 -12.22 -19.11 -3.98
N PRO A 167 -11.51 -20.26 -3.97
CA PRO A 167 -11.95 -21.42 -4.72
C PRO A 167 -13.38 -21.76 -4.28
N SER A 168 -14.34 -21.82 -5.21
CA SER A 168 -15.76 -22.11 -4.93
C SER A 168 -15.98 -23.35 -4.06
N ARG A 169 -15.05 -24.30 -4.14
CA ARG A 169 -14.94 -25.52 -3.33
C ARG A 169 -14.69 -25.33 -1.82
N MET A 170 -14.36 -24.12 -1.35
CA MET A 170 -14.11 -23.86 0.08
C MET A 170 -15.38 -23.54 0.89
N GLY A 171 -16.55 -23.49 0.25
CA GLY A 171 -17.81 -23.21 0.95
C GLY A 171 -17.83 -21.85 1.65
N LEU A 172 -17.01 -20.90 1.19
CA LEU A 172 -16.97 -19.56 1.74
C LEU A 172 -18.28 -18.83 1.39
N PRO A 173 -18.84 -18.05 2.32
CA PRO A 173 -20.04 -17.25 2.06
C PRO A 173 -19.84 -16.35 0.84
N GLY A 174 -20.93 -16.09 0.11
CA GLY A 174 -20.89 -15.19 -1.04
C GLY A 174 -20.39 -13.81 -0.63
N ALA A 175 -19.84 -13.05 -1.58
CA ALA A 175 -19.37 -11.69 -1.31
C ALA A 175 -20.48 -10.79 -0.73
N GLU A 176 -21.72 -11.01 -1.15
CA GLU A 176 -22.90 -10.33 -0.62
C GLU A 176 -23.17 -10.68 0.84
N ASP A 177 -23.07 -11.96 1.21
CA ASP A 177 -23.30 -12.41 2.59
C ASP A 177 -22.20 -11.89 3.53
N GLN A 178 -20.94 -11.93 3.10
CA GLN A 178 -19.82 -11.35 3.83
C GLN A 178 -19.95 -9.83 3.98
N LYS A 179 -20.60 -9.15 3.03
CA LYS A 179 -20.90 -7.73 3.13
C LYS A 179 -22.02 -7.48 4.14
N ARG A 180 -23.14 -8.21 4.06
CA ARG A 180 -24.25 -8.08 5.01
C ARG A 180 -23.77 -8.29 6.44
N GLN A 181 -22.95 -9.30 6.66
CA GLN A 181 -22.39 -9.58 7.98
C GLN A 181 -21.54 -8.42 8.49
N ARG A 182 -20.69 -7.82 7.64
CA ARG A 182 -19.89 -6.63 8.01
C ARG A 182 -20.74 -5.39 8.28
N LEU A 183 -21.79 -5.16 7.50
CA LEU A 183 -22.70 -4.03 7.74
C LEU A 183 -23.49 -4.21 9.04
N GLN A 184 -23.97 -5.42 9.33
CA GLN A 184 -24.64 -5.75 10.59
C GLN A 184 -23.69 -5.59 11.79
N GLU A 185 -22.44 -6.05 11.65
CA GLU A 185 -21.40 -5.81 12.67
C GLU A 185 -21.16 -4.32 12.89
N LYS A 186 -21.15 -3.51 11.81
CA LYS A 186 -20.95 -2.06 11.87
C LYS A 186 -22.12 -1.35 12.55
N GLU A 187 -23.36 -1.63 12.13
CA GLU A 187 -24.60 -1.15 12.76
C GLU A 187 -24.68 -1.52 14.24
N THR A 188 -24.17 -2.71 14.62
CA THR A 188 -24.16 -3.14 16.03
C THR A 188 -23.05 -2.43 16.82
N SER A 189 -21.95 -2.06 16.17
CA SER A 189 -20.77 -1.49 16.83
C SER A 189 -20.80 0.04 16.98
N ASP A 190 -21.56 0.74 16.14
CA ASP A 190 -21.56 2.20 16.08
C ASP A 190 -22.96 2.76 16.46
N PRO A 191 -23.17 3.17 17.73
CA PRO A 191 -24.48 3.57 18.24
C PRO A 191 -24.98 4.92 17.70
N ASP A 192 -24.14 5.67 16.99
CA ASP A 192 -24.45 7.01 16.48
C ASP A 192 -24.93 7.04 15.02
N LEU A 193 -24.95 5.89 14.33
CA LEU A 193 -25.55 5.77 13.00
C LEU A 193 -27.09 5.81 13.12
N ASP A 194 -27.68 6.98 12.85
CA ASP A 194 -29.13 7.14 12.73
C ASP A 194 -29.62 6.41 11.46
N PRO A 195 -30.37 5.30 11.57
CA PRO A 195 -30.83 4.52 10.43
C PRO A 195 -31.70 5.34 9.46
N ALA A 196 -32.23 6.50 9.90
CA ALA A 196 -32.96 7.41 9.04
C ALA A 196 -32.07 8.09 7.99
N GLN A 197 -30.80 8.37 8.27
CA GLN A 197 -29.91 9.03 7.31
C GLN A 197 -29.45 8.07 6.20
N ASP A 198 -29.16 6.82 6.54
CA ASP A 198 -28.77 5.81 5.55
C ASP A 198 -29.92 5.41 4.63
N ALA A 199 -31.17 5.45 5.11
CA ALA A 199 -32.35 5.23 4.28
C ALA A 199 -32.52 6.33 3.21
N VAL A 200 -32.18 7.59 3.54
CA VAL A 200 -32.24 8.71 2.59
C VAL A 200 -31.16 8.57 1.53
N ILE A 201 -29.92 8.27 1.92
CA ILE A 201 -28.80 8.07 0.97
C ILE A 201 -29.08 6.88 0.05
N SER A 202 -29.60 5.78 0.60
CA SER A 202 -29.95 4.59 -0.18
C SER A 202 -31.10 4.85 -1.15
N ALA A 203 -32.13 5.60 -0.74
CA ALA A 203 -33.24 5.98 -1.60
C ALA A 203 -32.82 6.96 -2.70
N GLU A 204 -31.87 7.87 -2.42
CA GLU A 204 -31.33 8.81 -3.38
C GLU A 204 -30.45 8.10 -4.42
N LEU A 205 -29.64 7.12 -4.00
CA LEU A 205 -28.85 6.28 -4.90
C LEU A 205 -29.71 5.37 -5.78
N LEU A 206 -30.83 4.85 -5.25
CA LEU A 206 -31.80 4.03 -6.01
C LEU A 206 -32.64 4.85 -7.00
N ASN A 207 -32.86 6.14 -6.73
CA ASN A 207 -33.59 7.05 -7.62
C ASN A 207 -32.71 7.79 -8.63
N LEU A 208 -31.40 7.51 -8.68
CA LEU A 208 -30.57 8.04 -9.75
C LEU A 208 -31.08 7.51 -11.10
N PRO A 209 -31.48 8.39 -12.04
CA PRO A 209 -31.96 7.95 -13.33
C PRO A 209 -30.86 7.13 -14.01
N ASN A 210 -31.20 5.92 -14.45
CA ASN A 210 -30.32 5.01 -15.17
C ASN A 210 -29.67 5.74 -16.35
N ARG A 211 -28.48 6.34 -16.12
CA ARG A 211 -27.72 7.01 -17.17
C ARG A 211 -27.27 5.92 -18.13
N LYS A 212 -27.73 6.00 -19.37
CA LYS A 212 -27.26 5.10 -20.42
C LYS A 212 -25.75 5.26 -20.54
N PRO A 213 -24.96 4.18 -20.48
CA PRO A 213 -23.52 4.27 -20.64
C PRO A 213 -23.22 4.88 -22.02
N GLY A 214 -22.64 6.08 -22.03
CA GLY A 214 -22.29 6.83 -23.25
C GLY A 214 -22.88 8.24 -23.37
N GLU A 215 -23.78 8.66 -22.48
CA GLU A 215 -24.30 10.04 -22.52
C GLU A 215 -23.30 11.01 -21.88
N ALA A 216 -22.63 11.81 -22.71
CA ALA A 216 -21.67 12.82 -22.26
C ALA A 216 -22.37 13.86 -21.36
N PRO A 217 -21.72 14.32 -20.27
CA PRO A 217 -22.32 15.30 -19.38
C PRO A 217 -22.63 16.59 -20.15
N ARG A 218 -23.90 17.00 -20.16
CA ARG A 218 -24.30 18.30 -20.71
C ARG A 218 -23.56 19.37 -19.91
N ALA A 219 -22.75 20.17 -20.60
CA ALA A 219 -22.10 21.33 -20.01
C ALA A 219 -23.19 22.25 -19.44
N PHE A 220 -23.08 22.57 -18.16
CA PHE A 220 -23.92 23.58 -17.54
C PHE A 220 -23.64 24.93 -18.22
N GLN A 221 -24.68 25.52 -18.80
CA GLN A 221 -24.69 26.93 -19.23
C GLN A 221 -25.12 27.80 -18.05
#